data_AF-A0A9D9WLB4-F1
#
_entry.id   AF-A0A9D9WLB4-F1
#
_cell.length_a   1.000
_cell.length_b   1.000
_cell.length_c   1.000
_cell.angle_alpha   90.00
_cell.angle_beta   90.00
_cell.angle_gamma   90.00
#
_symmetry.space_group_name_H-M   'P 1'
#
loop_
_entity.id
_entity.type
_entity.pdbx_description
1 polymer ?
#
loop_
_entity_poly.entity_id
_entity_poly.type
_entity_poly.pdbx_seq_one_letter_code
_entity_poly.pdbx_strand_id
1 'polypeptide(L)'
;MARGHCTASELFSFDAETWNHPLRKSNMRIMINLLDCDLDVDMKGIKNAISRNRELNSTGWELEKTAIVTHSFLLETFSKTYELMANDLPVKIKVFHSVDASLGWLDLYQHQAIVHNIDEELRQQLTGSHPDLDR
;
A
#
# COMPACT_ATOMS: atom_id res chain seq x y z
N MET A 1 17.26 -1.49 -10.56
CA MET A 1 17.44 -2.45 -9.46
C MET A 1 16.60 -1.96 -8.30
N ALA A 2 15.73 -2.80 -7.75
CA ALA A 2 15.00 -2.46 -6.55
C ALA A 2 15.99 -2.20 -5.41
N ARG A 3 15.66 -1.21 -4.56
CA ARG A 3 16.49 -0.79 -3.42
C ARG A 3 16.01 -1.40 -2.10
N GLY A 4 14.82 -1.98 -2.09
CA GLY A 4 14.26 -2.74 -0.97
C GLY A 4 13.60 -4.04 -1.42
N HIS A 5 13.33 -4.92 -0.46
CA HIS A 5 12.58 -6.15 -0.64
C HIS A 5 11.62 -6.32 0.53
N CYS A 6 10.36 -6.69 0.26
CA CYS A 6 9.41 -7.08 1.29
C CYS A 6 8.49 -8.20 0.77
N THR A 7 7.86 -8.91 1.70
CA THR A 7 6.84 -9.92 1.39
C THR A 7 5.45 -9.36 1.65
N ALA A 8 4.44 -9.88 0.95
CA ALA A 8 3.05 -9.55 1.21
C ALA A 8 2.67 -9.86 2.67
N SER A 9 3.18 -10.95 3.23
CA SER A 9 2.97 -11.32 4.63
C SER A 9 3.48 -10.26 5.62
N GLU A 10 4.66 -9.68 5.39
CA GLU A 10 5.20 -8.59 6.25
C GLU A 10 4.30 -7.35 6.17
N LEU A 11 3.90 -6.97 4.96
CA LEU A 11 3.05 -5.82 4.71
C LEU A 11 1.70 -5.93 5.44
N PHE A 12 1.05 -7.10 5.39
CA PHE A 12 -0.21 -7.32 6.10
C PHE A 12 -0.04 -7.52 7.62
N SER A 13 1.14 -7.94 8.08
CA SER A 13 1.44 -8.02 9.51
C SER A 13 1.56 -6.64 10.14
N PHE A 14 2.21 -5.69 9.45
CA PHE A 14 2.29 -4.30 9.88
C PHE A 14 0.90 -3.64 10.00
N ASP A 15 -0.01 -3.96 9.06
CA ASP A 15 -1.39 -3.50 9.15
C ASP A 15 -2.13 -4.07 10.38
N ALA A 16 -1.76 -5.28 10.84
CA ALA A 16 -2.34 -5.88 12.06
C ALA A 16 -1.89 -5.15 13.32
N GLU A 17 -0.61 -4.83 13.40
CA GLU A 17 -0.03 -4.13 14.54
C GLU A 17 -0.53 -2.69 14.66
N THR A 18 -0.78 -2.02 13.53
CA THR A 18 -1.26 -0.65 13.49
C THR A 18 -2.77 -0.50 13.70
N TRP A 19 -3.51 -1.61 13.87
CA TRP A 19 -4.97 -1.56 14.01
C TRP A 19 -5.43 -0.78 15.24
N ASN A 20 -4.74 -0.96 16.36
CA ASN A 20 -5.04 -0.28 17.63
C ASN A 20 -4.37 1.11 17.74
N HIS A 21 -3.78 1.62 16.65
CA HIS A 21 -3.09 2.89 16.68
C HIS A 21 -4.10 4.03 16.92
N PRO A 22 -3.85 4.95 17.87
CA PRO A 22 -4.81 6.00 18.26
C PRO A 22 -5.12 7.00 17.13
N LEU A 23 -4.26 7.08 16.10
CA LEU A 23 -4.50 7.90 14.91
C LEU A 23 -5.31 7.20 13.81
N ARG A 24 -5.63 5.90 13.96
CA ARG A 24 -6.39 5.16 12.96
C ARG A 24 -7.84 5.62 12.94
N LYS A 25 -8.40 5.78 11.73
CA LYS A 25 -9.79 6.24 11.50
C LYS A 25 -10.49 5.28 10.54
N SER A 26 -11.81 5.17 10.66
CA SER A 26 -12.64 4.22 9.90
C SER A 26 -12.69 4.44 8.38
N ASN A 27 -12.09 5.51 7.86
CA ASN A 27 -12.10 5.89 6.46
C ASN A 27 -10.72 6.28 5.94
N MET A 28 -9.68 5.64 6.48
CA MET A 28 -8.32 5.88 6.03
C MET A 28 -8.13 5.51 4.55
N ARG A 29 -7.25 6.28 3.92
CA ARG A 29 -6.78 6.09 2.55
C ARG A 29 -5.32 5.71 2.64
N ILE A 30 -4.97 4.57 2.08
CA ILE A 30 -3.64 4.00 2.23
C ILE A 30 -2.96 4.05 0.87
N MET A 31 -1.72 4.53 0.86
CA MET A 31 -0.83 4.41 -0.29
C MET A 31 0.35 3.54 0.11
N ILE A 32 0.62 2.54 -0.72
CA ILE A 32 1.78 1.66 -0.59
C ILE A 32 2.66 1.91 -1.82
N ASN A 33 3.74 2.67 -1.63
CA ASN A 33 4.69 2.96 -2.70
C ASN A 33 5.78 1.88 -2.76
N LEU A 34 5.77 1.11 -3.85
CA LEU A 34 6.71 0.02 -4.13
C LEU A 34 7.50 0.28 -5.43
N LEU A 35 7.63 1.54 -5.86
CA LEU A 35 8.40 1.88 -7.07
C LEU A 35 9.88 1.49 -6.95
N ASP A 36 10.42 1.51 -5.73
CA ASP A 36 11.81 1.16 -5.42
C ASP A 36 11.93 -0.14 -4.59
N CYS A 37 10.86 -0.93 -4.48
CA CYS A 37 10.81 -2.14 -3.66
C CYS A 37 10.27 -3.34 -4.46
N ASP A 38 10.95 -4.48 -4.36
CA ASP A 38 10.42 -5.75 -4.87
C ASP A 38 9.52 -6.39 -3.81
N LEU A 39 8.23 -6.57 -4.14
CA LEU A 39 7.28 -7.28 -3.30
C LEU A 39 7.16 -8.74 -3.74
N ASP A 40 7.53 -9.66 -2.86
CA ASP A 40 7.24 -11.07 -3.05
C ASP A 40 5.81 -11.37 -2.59
N VAL A 41 4.98 -11.85 -3.52
CA VAL A 41 3.58 -12.14 -3.25
C VAL A 41 3.44 -13.63 -2.96
N ASP A 42 3.28 -13.94 -1.68
CA ASP A 42 3.00 -15.29 -1.24
C ASP A 42 1.49 -15.52 -1.03
N MET A 43 1.03 -16.75 -1.27
CA MET A 43 -0.40 -17.13 -1.14
C MET A 43 -0.94 -17.01 0.29
N LYS A 44 -0.06 -17.06 1.30
CA LYS A 44 -0.45 -16.91 2.71
C LYS A 44 -0.86 -15.46 2.98
N GLY A 45 -0.10 -14.48 2.49
CA GLY A 45 -0.43 -13.06 2.54
C GLY A 45 -1.78 -12.77 1.89
N ILE A 46 -2.05 -13.36 0.71
CA ILE A 46 -3.35 -13.23 0.01
C ILE A 46 -4.50 -13.71 0.89
N LYS A 47 -4.39 -14.95 1.41
CA LYS A 47 -5.44 -15.55 2.24
C LYS A 47 -5.68 -14.76 3.52
N ASN A 48 -4.61 -14.27 4.15
CA ASN A 48 -4.69 -13.45 5.35
C ASN A 48 -5.44 -12.14 5.06
N ALA A 49 -5.09 -11.45 3.97
CA ALA A 49 -5.74 -10.20 3.58
C ALA A 49 -7.24 -10.39 3.25
N ILE A 50 -7.60 -11.49 2.55
CA ILE A 50 -9.01 -11.81 2.29
C ILE A 50 -9.76 -12.12 3.59
N SER A 51 -9.18 -12.97 4.45
CA SER A 51 -9.81 -13.37 5.71
C SER A 51 -10.09 -12.15 6.60
N ARG A 52 -9.12 -11.23 6.67
CA ARG A 52 -9.28 -10.00 7.43
C ARG A 52 -10.32 -9.07 6.83
N ASN A 53 -10.34 -8.89 5.52
CA ASN A 53 -11.38 -8.08 4.87
C ASN A 53 -12.79 -8.67 5.07
N ARG A 54 -12.92 -10.01 5.13
CA ARG A 54 -14.19 -10.66 5.52
C ARG A 54 -14.60 -10.29 6.93
N GLU A 55 -13.68 -10.40 7.87
CA GLU A 55 -13.93 -10.08 9.28
C GLU A 55 -14.35 -8.61 9.43
N LEU A 56 -13.58 -7.68 8.87
CA LEU A 56 -13.89 -6.24 8.92
C LEU A 56 -15.26 -5.93 8.31
N ASN A 57 -15.54 -6.46 7.12
CA ASN A 57 -16.83 -6.27 6.46
C ASN A 57 -17.99 -6.84 7.30
N SER A 58 -17.78 -7.97 8.00
CA SER A 58 -18.79 -8.56 8.90
C SER A 58 -19.09 -7.72 10.14
N THR A 59 -18.13 -6.89 10.59
CA THR A 59 -18.29 -5.98 11.73
C THR A 59 -18.94 -4.64 11.36
N GLY A 60 -19.30 -4.43 10.08
CA GLY A 60 -19.88 -3.18 9.58
C GLY A 60 -18.86 -2.06 9.38
N TRP A 61 -17.57 -2.37 9.48
CA TRP A 61 -16.50 -1.43 9.18
C TRP A 61 -16.38 -1.19 7.67
N GLU A 62 -16.15 0.06 7.30
CA GLU A 62 -15.85 0.40 5.93
C GLU A 62 -14.41 -0.02 5.61
N LEU A 63 -14.26 -0.82 4.55
CA LEU A 63 -12.92 -1.21 4.08
C LEU A 63 -12.17 0.04 3.59
N GLU A 64 -10.89 0.11 3.95
CA GLU A 64 -10.01 1.21 3.59
C GLU A 64 -9.65 1.16 2.11
N LYS A 65 -9.52 2.34 1.50
CA LYS A 65 -9.18 2.48 0.09
C LYS A 65 -7.67 2.48 -0.04
N THR A 66 -7.11 1.42 -0.63
CA THR A 66 -5.67 1.17 -0.68
C THR A 66 -5.16 1.19 -2.11
N ALA A 67 -4.23 2.10 -2.40
CA ALA A 67 -3.55 2.19 -3.67
C ALA A 67 -2.14 1.63 -3.56
N ILE A 68 -1.79 0.68 -4.45
CA ILE A 68 -0.45 0.11 -4.54
C ILE A 68 0.22 0.72 -5.77
N VAL A 69 1.36 1.39 -5.59
CA VAL A 69 2.10 2.02 -6.70
C VAL A 69 3.34 1.17 -7.00
N THR A 70 3.45 0.65 -8.22
CA THR A 70 4.55 -0.25 -8.59
C THR A 70 4.78 -0.31 -10.10
N HIS A 71 5.99 -0.70 -10.51
CA HIS A 71 6.31 -1.08 -11.88
C HIS A 71 6.18 -2.59 -12.14
N SER A 72 5.88 -3.39 -11.12
CA SER A 72 5.78 -4.85 -11.25
C SER A 72 4.45 -5.27 -11.88
N PHE A 73 4.53 -5.88 -13.07
CA PHE A 73 3.38 -6.51 -13.73
C PHE A 73 2.80 -7.68 -12.92
N LEU A 74 3.65 -8.36 -12.12
CA LEU A 74 3.22 -9.46 -11.26
C LEU A 74 2.24 -8.97 -10.18
N LEU A 75 2.45 -7.77 -9.64
CA LEU A 75 1.55 -7.16 -8.67
C LEU A 75 0.20 -6.74 -9.27
N GLU A 76 0.20 -6.31 -10.54
CA GLU A 76 -1.05 -6.05 -11.26
C GLU A 76 -1.88 -7.33 -11.41
N THR A 77 -1.21 -8.43 -11.79
CA THR A 77 -1.85 -9.76 -11.90
C THR A 77 -2.33 -10.26 -10.54
N PHE A 78 -1.58 -9.97 -9.47
CA PHE A 78 -1.97 -10.26 -8.10
C PHE A 78 -3.29 -9.55 -7.72
N SER A 79 -3.44 -8.25 -8.00
CA SER A 79 -4.68 -7.52 -7.69
C SER A 79 -5.90 -8.17 -8.33
N LYS A 80 -5.80 -8.58 -9.59
CA LYS A 80 -6.88 -9.28 -10.30
C LYS A 80 -7.21 -10.64 -9.67
N THR A 81 -6.17 -11.38 -9.26
CA THR A 81 -6.35 -12.67 -8.56
C THR A 81 -7.01 -12.48 -7.19
N TYR A 82 -6.62 -11.44 -6.46
CA TYR A 82 -7.23 -11.08 -5.18
C TYR A 82 -8.72 -10.75 -5.36
N GLU A 83 -9.08 -9.93 -6.34
CA GLU A 83 -10.47 -9.60 -6.69
C GLU A 83 -11.30 -10.86 -6.98
N LEU A 84 -10.76 -11.80 -7.76
CA LEU A 84 -11.43 -13.07 -8.06
C LEU A 84 -11.65 -13.92 -6.79
N MET A 85 -10.65 -14.00 -5.90
CA MET A 85 -10.73 -14.79 -4.67
C MET A 85 -11.59 -14.15 -3.58
N ALA A 86 -11.79 -12.84 -3.63
CA ALA A 86 -12.56 -12.09 -2.64
C ALA A 86 -14.05 -12.45 -2.66
N ASN A 87 -14.58 -12.98 -3.79
CA ASN A 87 -15.91 -13.57 -3.94
C ASN A 87 -17.03 -12.80 -3.21
N ASP A 88 -17.52 -11.74 -3.85
CA ASP A 88 -18.56 -10.81 -3.37
C ASP A 88 -18.17 -9.89 -2.20
N LEU A 89 -16.92 -9.93 -1.74
CA LEU A 89 -16.40 -8.89 -0.85
C LEU A 89 -16.08 -7.61 -1.62
N PRO A 90 -16.43 -6.43 -1.07
CA PRO A 90 -16.02 -5.16 -1.65
C PRO A 90 -14.49 -5.01 -1.59
N VAL A 91 -13.81 -5.20 -2.72
CA VAL A 91 -12.37 -4.96 -2.81
C VAL A 91 -12.13 -3.47 -3.06
N LYS A 92 -11.38 -2.83 -2.16
CA LYS A 92 -10.94 -1.44 -2.29
C LYS A 92 -9.42 -1.33 -2.43
N ILE A 93 -8.82 -2.27 -3.15
CA ILE A 93 -7.41 -2.27 -3.48
C ILE A 93 -7.27 -2.03 -4.99
N LYS A 94 -6.36 -1.15 -5.39
CA LYS A 94 -6.06 -0.93 -6.81
C LYS A 94 -4.59 -0.66 -7.04
N VAL A 95 -4.05 -1.20 -8.13
CA VAL A 95 -2.64 -1.04 -8.52
C VAL A 95 -2.49 0.08 -9.55
N PHE A 96 -1.43 0.88 -9.40
CA PHE A 96 -1.07 2.01 -10.25
C PHE A 96 0.41 1.98 -10.59
N HIS A 97 0.79 2.68 -11.66
CA HIS A 97 2.18 2.83 -12.09
C HIS A 97 2.76 4.22 -11.78
N SER A 98 1.97 5.11 -11.16
CA SER A 98 2.41 6.45 -10.75
C SER A 98 1.69 6.90 -9.48
N VAL A 99 2.39 7.69 -8.68
CA VAL A 99 1.87 8.32 -7.46
C VAL A 99 0.72 9.27 -7.79
N ASP A 100 0.82 10.04 -8.87
CA ASP A 100 -0.22 11.01 -9.23
C ASP A 100 -1.55 10.34 -9.57
N ALA A 101 -1.52 9.22 -10.31
CA ALA A 101 -2.73 8.48 -10.65
C ALA A 101 -3.36 7.84 -9.40
N SER A 102 -2.54 7.34 -8.47
CA SER A 102 -3.06 6.78 -7.22
C SER A 102 -3.65 7.86 -6.31
N LEU A 103 -3.07 9.06 -6.24
CA LEU A 103 -3.63 10.20 -5.50
C LEU A 103 -4.98 10.64 -6.04
N GLY A 104 -5.12 10.71 -7.37
CA GLY A 104 -6.39 11.03 -8.01
C GLY A 104 -7.46 10.01 -7.63
N TRP A 105 -7.14 8.71 -7.70
CA TRP A 105 -8.09 7.67 -7.28
C TRP A 105 -8.37 7.71 -5.78
N LEU A 106 -7.40 8.03 -4.92
CA LEU A 106 -7.62 8.15 -3.47
C LEU A 106 -8.40 9.41 -3.07
N ASP A 107 -8.73 10.31 -4.00
CA ASP A 107 -9.34 11.62 -3.70
C ASP A 107 -8.43 12.52 -2.85
N LEU A 108 -7.11 12.42 -3.09
CA LEU A 108 -6.04 13.13 -2.36
C LEU A 108 -5.17 13.99 -3.27
N TYR A 109 -5.61 14.32 -4.49
CA TYR A 109 -4.83 15.10 -5.45
C TYR A 109 -4.38 16.46 -4.87
N GLN A 110 -5.19 17.08 -4.02
CA GLN A 110 -4.83 18.32 -3.31
C GLN A 110 -3.61 18.20 -2.38
N HIS A 111 -3.20 16.98 -2.02
CA HIS A 111 -2.04 16.71 -1.16
C HIS A 111 -0.79 16.30 -1.93
N GLN A 112 -0.82 16.36 -3.28
CA GLN A 112 0.25 15.91 -4.16
C GLN A 112 1.63 16.46 -3.76
N ALA A 113 1.75 17.76 -3.49
CA ALA A 113 3.03 18.36 -3.12
C ALA A 113 3.64 17.76 -1.83
N ILE A 114 2.81 17.54 -0.80
CA ILE A 114 3.27 16.96 0.47
C ILE A 114 3.70 15.51 0.27
N VAL A 115 2.94 14.74 -0.51
CA VAL A 115 3.24 13.33 -0.77
C VAL A 115 4.54 13.18 -1.56
N HIS A 116 4.80 14.02 -2.56
CA HIS A 116 6.06 14.02 -3.29
C HIS A 116 7.25 14.41 -2.41
N ASN A 117 7.09 15.39 -1.52
CA ASN A 117 8.15 15.74 -0.57
C ASN A 117 8.50 14.57 0.36
N ILE A 118 7.48 13.88 0.90
CA ILE A 118 7.70 12.70 1.75
C ILE A 118 8.38 11.57 0.96
N ASP A 119 7.95 11.33 -0.29
CA ASP A 119 8.56 10.31 -1.15
C ASP A 119 10.04 10.61 -1.42
N GLU A 120 10.36 11.88 -1.72
CA GLU A 120 11.72 12.32 -1.94
C GLU A 120 12.58 12.18 -0.68
N GLU A 121 12.09 12.63 0.48
CA GLU A 121 12.78 12.48 1.77
C GLU A 121 13.10 11.00 2.08
N LEU A 122 12.12 10.11 1.91
CA LEU A 122 12.30 8.67 2.13
C LEU A 122 13.31 8.06 1.14
N ARG A 123 13.28 8.47 -0.13
CA ARG A 123 14.25 8.03 -1.15
C ARG A 123 15.66 8.52 -0.87
N GLN A 124 15.82 9.75 -0.38
CA GLN A 124 17.11 10.28 0.03
C GLN A 124 17.70 9.47 1.20
N GLN A 125 16.87 9.12 2.20
CA GLN A 125 17.28 8.25 3.31
C GLN A 125 17.77 6.87 2.82
N LEU A 126 17.07 6.27 1.86
CA LEU A 126 17.45 4.97 1.27
C LEU A 126 18.77 5.01 0.48
N THR A 127 19.18 6.18 -0.02
CA THR A 127 20.40 6.33 -0.83
C THR A 127 21.60 6.88 -0.06
N GLY A 128 21.45 7.17 1.24
CA GLY A 128 22.52 7.73 2.08
C GLY A 128 22.97 9.13 1.66
N SER A 129 22.26 9.80 0.75
CA SER A 129 22.59 11.15 0.30
C SER A 129 21.81 12.15 1.15
N HIS A 130 22.31 12.44 2.35
CA HIS A 130 21.86 13.61 3.12
C HIS A 130 22.60 14.84 2.54
N PRO A 131 21.91 15.85 1.98
CA PRO A 131 22.57 17.06 1.48
C PRO A 131 23.20 17.95 2.58
N ASP A 132 23.02 17.61 3.86
CA ASP A 132 23.32 18.49 5.01
C ASP A 132 24.37 17.93 5.99
N LEU A 133 25.20 16.96 5.57
CA LEU A 133 26.35 16.49 6.38
C LEU A 133 27.72 16.94 5.86
N ASP A 134 27.77 17.73 4.78
CA ASP A 134 29.00 18.32 4.21
C ASP A 134 29.04 19.86 4.33
N ARG A 135 28.46 20.43 5.40
CA ARG A 135 28.64 21.85 5.75
C ARG A 135 29.27 22.01 7.13
#